data_AF-A0A060CJQ3-F1
#
_entry.id   AF-A0A060CJQ3-F1
#
_cell.length_a   1.000
_cell.length_b   1.000
_cell.length_c   1.000
_cell.angle_alpha   90.00
_cell.angle_beta   90.00
_cell.angle_gamma   90.00
#
_symmetry.space_group_name_H-M   'P 1'
#
loop_
_entity.id
_entity.type
_entity.pdbx_description
1 polymer ?
#
loop_
_entity_poly.entity_id
_entity_poly.type
_entity_poly.pdbx_seq_one_letter_code
_entity_poly.pdbx_strand_id
1 'polypeptide(L)'
;MMKVLCGAVLSALLLAAGQVGAACQWPAWEQFKQAYVSPEGRVIDPSDARKISTSEGQSYGLFFALAANDRAGFDKLLTWTQTTWRRRSETTSAGLAVGQKGTMSSGPCWTATRRPTRIC
;
A
#
# COMPACT_ATOMS: atom_id res chain seq x y z
N MET A 1 22.45 -10.37 -51.06
CA MET A 1 23.05 -9.31 -50.22
C MET A 1 22.03 -8.29 -49.71
N MET A 2 21.09 -7.79 -50.53
CA MET A 2 20.05 -6.82 -50.10
C MET A 2 19.16 -7.25 -48.91
N LYS A 3 18.76 -8.54 -48.84
CA LYS A 3 17.88 -9.08 -47.78
C LYS A 3 18.53 -9.09 -46.39
N VAL A 4 19.85 -9.25 -46.32
CA VAL A 4 20.60 -9.33 -45.06
C VAL A 4 20.78 -7.93 -44.46
N LEU A 5 20.95 -6.91 -45.30
CA LEU A 5 20.95 -5.51 -44.87
C LEU A 5 19.57 -5.09 -44.33
N CYS A 6 18.48 -5.43 -45.03
CA CYS A 6 17.13 -5.09 -44.57
C CYS A 6 16.78 -5.76 -43.23
N GLY A 7 17.18 -7.02 -43.05
CA GLY A 7 16.99 -7.74 -41.79
C GLY A 7 17.76 -7.11 -40.63
N ALA A 8 19.03 -6.74 -40.84
CA ALA A 8 19.84 -6.09 -39.82
C ALA A 8 19.30 -4.70 -39.41
N VAL A 9 18.80 -3.93 -40.37
CA VAL A 9 18.18 -2.61 -40.11
C VAL A 9 16.88 -2.76 -39.32
N LEU A 10 16.04 -3.73 -39.65
CA LEU A 10 14.79 -4.02 -38.93
C LEU A 10 15.07 -4.48 -37.49
N SER A 11 16.06 -5.35 -37.28
CA SER A 11 16.47 -5.78 -35.93
C SER A 11 17.03 -4.63 -35.10
N ALA A 12 17.83 -3.73 -35.69
CA ALA A 12 18.36 -2.55 -34.99
C ALA A 12 17.24 -1.56 -34.59
N LEU A 13 16.24 -1.36 -35.45
CA LEU A 13 15.06 -0.53 -35.15
C LEU A 13 14.21 -1.09 -34.00
N LEU A 14 14.03 -2.42 -33.95
CA LEU A 14 13.30 -3.09 -32.87
C LEU A 14 14.04 -3.01 -31.52
N LEU A 15 15.38 -3.11 -31.52
CA LEU A 15 16.18 -2.92 -30.29
C LEU A 15 16.12 -1.47 -29.78
N ALA A 16 16.13 -0.47 -30.69
CA ALA A 16 16.05 0.94 -30.30
C ALA A 16 14.68 1.32 -29.73
N ALA A 17 13.60 0.75 -30.26
CA ALA A 17 12.24 0.97 -29.74
C ALA A 17 12.02 0.36 -28.34
N GLY A 18 12.80 -0.67 -27.96
CA GLY A 18 12.75 -1.28 -26.63
C GLY A 18 13.39 -0.45 -25.51
N GLN A 19 14.02 0.69 -25.83
CA GLN A 19 14.67 1.58 -24.86
C GLN A 19 13.77 2.76 -24.44
N VAL A 20 12.49 2.77 -24.82
CA VAL A 20 11.51 3.76 -24.35
C VAL A 20 11.03 3.37 -22.94
N GLY A 21 11.97 3.41 -22.00
CA GLY A 21 11.78 3.14 -20.58
C GLY A 21 12.62 4.09 -19.73
N ALA A 22 12.97 5.27 -20.24
CA ALA A 22 13.40 6.36 -19.39
C ALA A 22 12.14 6.94 -18.73
N ALA A 23 11.56 6.20 -17.76
CA ALA A 23 10.78 6.86 -16.73
C ALA A 23 11.67 8.00 -16.23
N CYS A 24 11.16 9.23 -16.27
CA CYS A 24 11.87 10.40 -15.76
C CYS A 24 12.32 10.03 -14.34
N GLN A 25 13.62 9.72 -14.17
CA GLN A 25 14.12 9.25 -12.88
C GLN A 25 13.94 10.40 -11.92
N TRP A 26 12.97 10.27 -11.01
CA TRP A 26 12.72 11.28 -10.00
C TRP A 26 13.70 11.03 -8.84
N PRO A 27 14.82 11.75 -8.75
CA PRO A 27 15.91 11.35 -7.85
C PRO A 27 15.51 11.51 -6.37
N ALA A 28 14.58 12.42 -6.09
CA ALA A 28 14.02 12.59 -4.75
C ALA A 28 13.16 11.40 -4.33
N TRP A 29 12.46 10.74 -5.25
CA TRP A 29 11.74 9.49 -4.96
C TRP A 29 12.71 8.37 -4.58
N GLU A 30 13.81 8.22 -5.31
CA GLU A 30 14.82 7.21 -4.99
C GLU A 30 15.46 7.45 -3.62
N GLN A 31 15.78 8.70 -3.29
CA GLN A 31 16.27 9.07 -1.96
C GLN A 31 15.22 8.80 -0.88
N PHE A 32 13.96 9.12 -1.13
CA PHE A 32 12.87 8.83 -0.21
C PHE A 32 12.73 7.32 0.05
N LYS A 33 12.79 6.49 -1.01
CA LYS A 33 12.77 5.03 -0.86
C LYS A 33 13.90 4.54 0.03
N GLN A 34 15.12 5.01 -0.21
CA GLN A 34 16.29 4.60 0.57
C GLN A 34 16.21 5.03 2.04
N ALA A 35 15.69 6.22 2.32
CA ALA A 35 15.64 6.77 3.67
C ALA A 35 14.44 6.27 4.49
N TYR A 36 13.28 6.09 3.86
CA TYR A 36 12.01 5.88 4.57
C TYR A 36 11.32 4.56 4.22
N VAL A 37 11.62 3.91 3.10
CA VAL A 37 10.90 2.68 2.69
C VAL A 37 11.73 1.44 3.02
N SER A 38 11.15 0.56 3.84
CA SER A 38 11.76 -0.74 4.14
C SER A 38 11.70 -1.69 2.94
N PRO A 39 12.54 -2.74 2.90
CA PRO A 39 12.51 -3.74 1.83
C PRO A 39 11.13 -4.40 1.64
N GLU A 40 10.34 -4.48 2.73
CA GLU A 40 9.01 -5.08 2.76
C GLU A 40 7.89 -4.14 2.28
N GLY A 41 8.18 -2.87 1.93
CA GLY A 41 7.18 -1.90 1.48
C GLY A 41 6.52 -1.11 2.62
N ARG A 42 7.25 -0.91 3.73
CA ARG A 42 6.80 -0.12 4.88
C ARG A 42 7.48 1.24 4.89
N VAL A 43 6.70 2.33 4.92
CA VAL A 43 7.19 3.70 5.14
C VAL A 43 7.39 3.89 6.65
N ILE A 44 8.63 4.14 7.05
CA ILE A 44 9.08 4.27 8.43
C ILE A 44 9.52 5.71 8.65
N ASP A 45 9.00 6.35 9.69
CA ASP A 45 9.55 7.63 10.16
C ASP A 45 10.78 7.37 11.05
N PRO A 46 12.00 7.77 10.62
CA PRO A 46 13.22 7.60 11.39
C PRO A 46 13.31 8.56 12.59
N SER A 47 12.47 9.60 12.64
CA SER A 47 12.47 10.62 13.68
C SER A 47 11.86 10.10 14.99
N ASP A 48 10.97 9.11 14.92
CA ASP A 48 10.44 8.42 16.10
C ASP A 48 11.35 7.24 16.46
N ALA A 49 11.83 7.19 17.71
CA ALA A 49 12.67 6.11 18.21
C ALA A 49 12.04 4.71 18.06
N ARG A 50 10.69 4.64 17.98
CA ARG A 50 9.92 3.41 17.81
C ARG A 50 9.77 2.99 16.34
N LYS A 51 10.30 3.77 15.39
CA LYS A 51 10.23 3.50 13.94
C LYS A 51 8.80 3.18 13.50
N ILE A 52 7.86 4.06 13.82
CA ILE A 52 6.43 3.84 13.58
C ILE A 52 6.11 4.02 12.10
N SER A 53 5.09 3.30 11.64
CA SER A 53 4.45 3.54 10.34
C SER A 53 3.03 4.00 10.57
N THR A 54 2.68 5.13 9.95
CA THR A 54 1.36 5.71 9.99
C THR A 54 0.61 5.39 8.70
N SER A 55 -0.73 5.39 8.76
CA SER A 55 -1.56 5.29 7.54
C SER A 55 -1.30 6.44 6.58
N GLU A 56 -0.98 7.62 7.11
CA GLU A 56 -0.61 8.81 6.35
C GLU A 56 0.69 8.59 5.57
N GLY A 57 1.77 8.13 6.23
CA GLY A 57 3.05 7.84 5.59
C GLY A 57 2.93 6.81 4.46
N GLN A 58 2.13 5.75 4.68
CA GLN A 58 1.84 4.77 3.64
C GLN A 58 1.12 5.38 2.43
N SER A 59 0.14 6.26 2.66
CA SER A 59 -0.59 6.92 1.57
C SER A 59 0.31 7.84 0.74
N TYR A 60 1.27 8.55 1.38
CA TYR A 60 2.27 9.34 0.66
C TYR A 60 3.22 8.46 -0.16
N GLY A 61 3.67 7.34 0.39
CA GLY A 61 4.47 6.37 -0.36
C GLY A 61 3.77 5.89 -1.63
N LEU A 62 2.47 5.54 -1.53
CA LEU A 62 1.67 5.11 -2.68
C LEU A 62 1.51 6.22 -3.72
N PHE A 63 1.28 7.46 -3.28
CA PHE A 63 1.18 8.63 -4.16
C PHE A 63 2.49 8.89 -4.91
N PHE A 64 3.64 8.86 -4.22
CA PHE A 64 4.93 9.09 -4.84
C PHE A 64 5.32 7.97 -5.82
N ALA A 65 5.02 6.71 -5.49
CA ALA A 65 5.23 5.59 -6.40
C ALA A 65 4.41 5.74 -7.69
N LEU A 66 3.16 6.20 -7.59
CA LEU A 66 2.32 6.50 -8.75
C LEU A 66 2.88 7.66 -9.58
N ALA A 67 3.27 8.76 -8.92
CA ALA A 67 3.85 9.93 -9.59
C ALA A 67 5.19 9.61 -10.29
N ALA A 68 5.99 8.71 -9.72
CA ALA A 68 7.24 8.23 -10.30
C ALA A 68 7.05 7.16 -11.40
N ASN A 69 5.81 6.73 -11.65
CA ASN A 69 5.50 5.57 -12.50
C ASN A 69 6.23 4.27 -12.06
N ASP A 70 6.49 4.12 -10.75
CA ASP A 70 7.17 2.98 -10.15
C ASP A 70 6.15 1.91 -9.72
N ARG A 71 5.72 1.10 -10.69
CA ARG A 71 4.72 0.05 -10.47
C ARG A 71 5.19 -1.01 -9.45
N ALA A 72 6.45 -1.39 -9.51
CA ALA A 72 7.01 -2.38 -8.59
C ALA A 72 7.06 -1.87 -7.14
N GLY A 73 7.41 -0.59 -6.95
CA GLY A 73 7.35 0.08 -5.66
C GLY A 73 5.91 0.20 -5.13
N PHE A 74 4.98 0.60 -6.00
CA PHE A 74 3.56 0.70 -5.67
C PHE A 74 2.98 -0.63 -5.17
N ASP A 75 3.22 -1.72 -5.89
CA ASP A 75 2.71 -3.05 -5.53
C ASP A 75 3.22 -3.53 -4.17
N LYS A 76 4.50 -3.26 -3.85
CA LYS A 76 5.07 -3.58 -2.53
C LYS A 76 4.40 -2.80 -1.41
N LEU A 77 4.27 -1.48 -1.56
CA LEU A 77 3.63 -0.60 -0.58
C LEU A 77 2.17 -0.99 -0.34
N LEU A 78 1.45 -1.32 -1.40
CA LEU A 78 0.05 -1.74 -1.33
C LEU A 78 -0.08 -3.09 -0.62
N THR A 79 0.77 -4.06 -0.97
CA THR A 79 0.77 -5.39 -0.35
C THR A 79 1.01 -5.31 1.16
N TRP A 80 2.03 -4.55 1.58
CA TRP A 80 2.33 -4.36 3.00
C TRP A 80 1.13 -3.76 3.76
N THR A 81 0.50 -2.76 3.15
CA THR A 81 -0.67 -2.07 3.70
C THR A 81 -1.81 -3.07 3.88
N GLN A 82 -2.16 -3.83 2.84
CA GLN A 82 -3.24 -4.81 2.92
C GLN A 82 -2.98 -5.88 3.98
N THR A 83 -1.76 -6.44 4.06
CA THR A 83 -1.43 -7.49 5.03
C THR A 83 -1.46 -6.98 6.47
N THR A 84 -0.91 -5.79 6.73
CA THR A 84 -0.82 -5.24 8.09
C THR A 84 -2.18 -4.82 8.64
N TRP A 85 -2.99 -4.13 7.82
CA TRP A 85 -4.28 -3.60 8.28
C TRP A 85 -5.38 -4.66 8.27
N ARG A 86 -5.35 -5.64 7.35
CA ARG A 86 -6.26 -6.81 7.41
C ARG A 86 -6.05 -7.64 8.68
N ARG A 87 -4.80 -7.81 9.11
CA ARG A 87 -4.47 -8.53 10.36
C ARG A 87 -5.00 -7.79 11.60
N ARG A 88 -5.06 -6.44 11.55
CA ARG A 88 -5.57 -5.64 12.68
C ARG A 88 -7.07 -5.82 12.89
N SER A 89 -7.87 -5.97 11.82
CA SER A 89 -9.31 -6.22 11.95
C SER A 89 -9.64 -7.59 12.56
N GLU A 90 -8.86 -8.63 12.26
CA GLU A 90 -9.08 -9.97 12.83
C GLU A 90 -8.80 -10.01 14.34
N THR A 91 -7.80 -9.24 14.79
CA THR A 91 -7.45 -9.19 16.23
C THR A 91 -8.54 -8.47 17.04
N THR A 92 -9.27 -7.51 16.45
CA THR A 92 -10.43 -6.87 17.09
C THR A 92 -11.66 -7.79 17.13
N SER A 93 -11.82 -8.70 16.16
CA SER A 93 -12.93 -9.66 16.14
C SER A 93 -12.74 -10.86 17.08
N ALA A 94 -11.50 -11.21 17.45
CA ALA A 94 -11.23 -12.30 18.38
C ALA A 94 -11.47 -11.94 19.86
N GLY A 95 -11.53 -10.64 20.21
CA GLY A 95 -11.73 -10.17 21.59
C GLY A 95 -13.19 -9.97 22.02
N LEU A 96 -14.16 -10.06 21.11
CA LEU A 96 -15.59 -9.87 21.41
C LEU A 96 -16.40 -11.17 21.46
N ALA A 97 -15.76 -12.33 21.30
CA ALA A 97 -16.40 -13.63 21.42
C ALA A 97 -16.21 -14.24 22.83
N VAL A 98 -16.50 -13.49 23.89
CA VAL A 98 -16.91 -14.11 25.16
C VAL A 98 -18.39 -14.42 25.02
N GLY A 99 -18.69 -15.71 24.96
CA GLY A 99 -20.03 -16.22 24.68
C GLY A 99 -21.07 -15.80 25.72
N GLN A 100 -22.23 -15.42 25.21
CA GLN A 100 -23.49 -15.68 25.90
C GLN A 100 -24.41 -16.33 24.87
N LYS A 101 -24.49 -17.68 24.91
CA LYS A 101 -25.58 -18.42 24.27
C LYS A 101 -26.86 -18.06 25.04
N GLY A 102 -27.48 -16.93 24.69
CA GLY A 102 -28.83 -16.59 25.10
C GLY A 102 -29.80 -17.29 24.16
N THR A 103 -30.65 -18.16 24.70
CA THR A 103 -31.77 -18.75 23.98
C THR A 103 -32.66 -17.65 23.42
N MET A 104 -32.91 -17.71 22.12
CA MET A 104 -33.71 -16.77 21.34
C MET A 104 -35.19 -16.86 21.77
N SER A 105 -35.60 -16.04 22.74
CA SER A 105 -37.01 -15.78 23.04
C SER A 105 -37.46 -14.59 22.18
N SER A 106 -38.44 -14.85 21.32
CA SER A 106 -39.06 -13.90 20.41
C SER A 106 -39.75 -12.75 21.15
N GLY A 107 -39.25 -11.53 20.97
CA GLY A 107 -39.93 -10.31 21.40
C GLY A 107 -39.40 -9.08 20.64
N PRO A 108 -40.26 -8.18 20.11
CA PRO A 108 -39.82 -7.02 19.33
C PRO A 108 -39.68 -5.80 20.23
N CYS A 109 -38.45 -5.38 20.56
CA CYS A 109 -38.20 -4.01 21.01
C CYS A 109 -36.70 -3.69 20.97
N TRP A 110 -36.23 -3.05 19.91
CA TRP A 110 -34.97 -2.30 19.96
C TRP A 110 -35.30 -0.81 19.88
N THR A 111 -35.54 -0.20 21.04
CA THR A 111 -35.49 1.24 21.21
C THR A 111 -34.04 1.69 21.22
N ALA A 112 -33.63 2.35 20.14
CA ALA A 112 -32.38 3.08 20.03
C ALA A 112 -32.30 4.15 21.13
N THR A 113 -31.54 3.89 22.18
CA THR A 113 -31.33 4.86 23.25
C THR A 113 -29.96 5.50 23.08
N ARG A 114 -29.90 6.57 22.28
CA ARG A 114 -28.85 7.58 22.42
C ARG A 114 -28.99 8.17 23.82
N ARG A 115 -27.93 8.17 24.63
CA ARG A 115 -27.84 9.05 25.79
C ARG A 115 -26.49 9.75 25.89
N PRO A 116 -26.50 10.95 26.48
CA PRO A 116 -25.66 12.07 26.10
C PRO A 116 -24.45 12.22 27.02
N THR A 117 -23.43 12.90 26.50
CA THR A 117 -22.35 13.52 27.28
C THR A 117 -22.90 14.45 28.37
N ARG A 118 -22.49 14.19 29.62
CA ARG A 118 -22.32 15.16 30.71
C ARG A 118 -21.16 14.66 31.59
N ILE A 119 -20.02 15.35 31.56
CA ILE A 119 -19.50 16.25 32.61
C ILE A 119 -19.41 15.57 33.98
N CYS A 120 -18.21 15.09 34.29
CA CYS A 120 -17.46 15.38 35.51
C CYS A 120 -16.06 15.84 35.07
#